data_AF-A0A164C785-F1
#
_entry.id   AF-A0A164C785-F1
#
_cell.length_a   1.000
_cell.length_b   1.000
_cell.length_c   1.000
_cell.angle_alpha   90.00
_cell.angle_beta   90.00
_cell.angle_gamma   90.00
#
_symmetry.space_group_name_H-M   'P 1'
#
loop_
_entity.id
_entity.type
_entity.pdbx_description
1 polymer ?
#
loop_
_entity_poly.entity_id
_entity_poly.type
_entity_poly.pdbx_seq_one_letter_code
_entity_poly.pdbx_strand_id
1 'polypeptide(L)'
;MTVISVAPAAAAPPGDDNPPRDDLDRYPLAAGLYEGVYGSLTPQTPNFWGYWLYFKTPGGWSCGLAPNGGPIGCDMVPADAPPGTNQTFADAAHPAGYRQSSTATFTRDVPVLPAGQRVQTLGASCAIDDTGAVHCQTQGNHGFILSAGHGVLW
;
A
#
# COMPACT_ATOMS: atom_id res chain seq x y z
N MET A 1 12.43 26.73 51.87
CA MET A 1 12.69 27.02 50.45
C MET A 1 12.88 25.68 49.76
N THR A 2 11.87 25.24 48.99
CA THR A 2 11.91 23.95 48.29
C THR A 2 11.86 24.28 46.80
N VAL A 3 12.95 24.00 46.09
CA VAL A 3 13.07 24.27 44.66
C VAL A 3 12.66 23.00 43.93
N ILE A 4 11.56 23.05 43.18
CA ILE A 4 11.13 21.95 42.31
C ILE A 4 11.93 22.09 41.02
N SER A 5 12.94 21.23 40.85
CA SER A 5 13.67 21.09 39.58
C SER A 5 12.77 20.36 38.58
N VAL A 6 12.33 21.06 37.53
CA VAL A 6 11.67 20.45 36.39
C VAL A 6 12.77 19.86 35.50
N ALA A 7 12.83 18.54 35.39
CA ALA A 7 13.67 17.90 34.38
C ALA A 7 13.15 18.29 32.99
N PRO A 8 14.03 18.63 32.03
CA PRO A 8 13.57 18.83 30.66
C PRO A 8 12.99 17.51 30.17
N ALA A 9 11.82 17.55 29.54
CA ALA A 9 11.34 16.43 28.75
C ALA A 9 12.43 16.14 27.71
N ALA A 10 13.05 14.97 27.79
CA ALA A 10 13.94 14.51 26.74
C ALA A 10 13.09 14.41 25.47
N ALA A 11 13.31 15.35 24.54
CA ALA A 11 12.81 15.19 23.19
C ALA A 11 13.37 13.87 22.65
N ALA A 12 12.51 13.05 22.07
CA ALA A 12 12.97 11.91 21.29
C ALA A 12 14.04 12.41 20.29
N PRO A 13 15.09 11.62 19.99
CA PRO A 13 16.00 11.98 18.93
C PRO A 13 15.17 12.31 17.68
N PRO A 14 15.59 13.28 16.85
CA PRO A 14 14.94 13.49 15.56
C PRO A 14 14.98 12.13 14.86
N GLY A 15 13.83 11.45 14.82
CA GLY A 15 13.67 10.31 13.96
C GLY A 15 13.92 10.82 12.56
N ASP A 16 14.60 10.04 11.74
CA ASP A 16 14.75 10.39 10.34
C ASP A 16 13.34 10.68 9.79
N ASP A 17 13.01 11.95 9.57
CA ASP A 17 11.70 12.42 9.03
C ASP A 17 11.46 11.92 7.60
N ASN A 18 12.31 11.02 7.12
CA ASN A 18 12.12 10.32 5.89
C ASN A 18 11.23 9.10 6.21
N PRO A 19 10.02 9.02 5.64
CA PRO A 19 9.20 7.82 5.80
C PRO A 19 10.03 6.59 5.39
N PRO A 20 9.78 5.41 5.98
CA PRO A 20 10.41 4.19 5.53
C PRO A 20 10.10 4.03 4.04
N ARG A 21 11.04 4.41 3.18
CA ARG A 21 10.98 4.03 1.77
C ARG A 21 11.30 2.56 1.76
N ASP A 22 10.26 1.75 1.71
CA ASP A 22 10.46 0.33 1.46
C ASP A 22 11.10 0.18 0.08
N ASP A 23 12.19 -0.57 0.00
CA ASP A 23 12.88 -0.85 -1.24
C ASP A 23 12.09 -1.94 -2.00
N LEU A 24 10.95 -1.53 -2.56
CA LEU A 24 10.06 -2.44 -3.28
C LEU A 24 10.72 -3.01 -4.54
N ASP A 25 11.74 -2.35 -5.09
CA ASP A 25 12.45 -2.82 -6.29
C ASP A 25 13.28 -4.08 -6.02
N ARG A 26 13.52 -4.44 -4.75
CA ARG A 26 14.11 -5.72 -4.36
C ARG A 26 13.23 -6.92 -4.74
N TYR A 27 11.92 -6.73 -4.87
CA TYR A 27 10.99 -7.76 -5.28
C TYR A 27 10.92 -7.83 -6.81
N PRO A 28 11.06 -9.01 -7.44
CA PRO A 28 10.86 -9.14 -8.87
C PRO A 28 9.42 -8.79 -9.28
N LEU A 29 9.27 -8.23 -10.48
CA LEU A 29 7.95 -8.02 -11.09
C LEU A 29 7.24 -9.36 -11.26
N ALA A 30 5.95 -9.38 -10.98
CA ALA A 30 5.14 -10.58 -11.07
C ALA A 30 5.09 -11.13 -12.51
N ALA A 31 5.11 -12.45 -12.64
CA ALA A 31 4.85 -13.09 -13.93
C ALA A 31 3.43 -12.75 -14.40
N GLY A 32 3.24 -12.48 -15.70
CA GLY A 32 1.94 -12.06 -16.24
C GLY A 32 1.64 -10.57 -16.11
N LEU A 33 2.50 -9.79 -15.44
CA LEU A 33 2.40 -8.33 -15.42
C LEU A 33 2.36 -7.78 -16.85
N TYR A 34 3.36 -8.06 -17.68
CA TYR A 34 3.36 -7.58 -19.07
C TYR A 34 2.25 -8.18 -19.95
N GLU A 35 1.56 -9.22 -19.47
CA GLU A 35 0.49 -9.92 -20.18
C GLU A 35 -0.90 -9.36 -19.84
N GLY A 36 -1.00 -8.34 -18.98
CA GLY A 36 -2.31 -7.77 -18.62
C GLY A 36 -2.98 -8.44 -17.42
N VAL A 37 -2.37 -9.48 -16.83
CA VAL A 37 -3.02 -10.37 -15.84
C VAL A 37 -3.43 -9.64 -14.56
N TYR A 38 -2.61 -8.69 -14.12
CA TYR A 38 -2.89 -7.85 -12.96
C TYR A 38 -3.56 -6.51 -13.34
N GLY A 39 -4.01 -6.31 -14.59
CA GLY A 39 -4.53 -5.03 -15.11
C GLY A 39 -5.96 -5.12 -15.67
N SER A 40 -6.46 -4.01 -16.24
CA SER A 40 -7.87 -3.90 -16.72
C SER A 40 -8.30 -5.06 -17.64
N LEU A 41 -9.48 -5.65 -17.36
CA LEU A 41 -10.10 -6.77 -18.10
C LEU A 41 -10.74 -6.36 -19.45
N THR A 42 -10.56 -5.13 -19.92
CA THR A 42 -11.11 -4.67 -21.21
C THR A 42 -10.18 -5.05 -22.37
N PRO A 43 -10.63 -5.81 -23.39
CA PRO A 43 -9.75 -6.47 -24.37
C PRO A 43 -8.86 -5.61 -25.28
N GLN A 44 -8.94 -4.27 -25.27
CA GLN A 44 -8.50 -3.48 -26.43
C GLN A 44 -7.15 -2.73 -26.31
N THR A 45 -6.44 -2.72 -25.17
CA THR A 45 -5.21 -1.90 -25.07
C THR A 45 -4.19 -2.37 -24.03
N PRO A 46 -3.10 -3.03 -24.44
CA PRO A 46 -1.99 -3.41 -23.57
C PRO A 46 -0.95 -2.28 -23.46
N ASN A 47 -1.26 -1.22 -22.71
CA ASN A 47 -0.25 -0.27 -22.22
C ASN A 47 -0.25 -0.26 -20.69
N PHE A 48 0.39 -1.29 -20.13
CA PHE A 48 0.45 -1.63 -18.71
C PHE A 48 0.87 -0.46 -17.79
N TRP A 49 1.59 0.53 -18.32
CA TRP A 49 2.03 1.74 -17.63
C TRP A 49 0.93 2.78 -17.38
N GLY A 50 -0.22 2.69 -18.05
CA GLY A 50 -1.31 3.67 -17.97
C GLY A 50 -2.62 3.11 -17.43
N TYR A 51 -2.61 1.89 -16.88
CA TYR A 51 -3.81 1.23 -16.36
C TYR A 51 -3.77 1.01 -14.87
N TRP A 52 -4.97 0.79 -14.35
CA TRP A 52 -5.17 0.25 -13.02
C TRP A 52 -4.64 -1.17 -12.96
N LEU A 53 -3.92 -1.45 -11.89
CA LEU A 53 -3.54 -2.78 -11.49
C LEU A 53 -4.37 -3.24 -10.30
N TYR A 54 -4.72 -4.51 -10.29
CA TYR A 54 -5.45 -5.17 -9.22
C TYR A 54 -4.83 -6.53 -8.95
N PHE A 55 -4.79 -6.93 -7.68
CA PHE A 55 -4.32 -8.23 -7.27
C PHE A 55 -5.02 -8.67 -5.98
N LYS A 56 -5.05 -9.98 -5.74
CA LYS A 56 -5.37 -10.54 -4.43
C LYS A 56 -4.09 -10.85 -3.66
N THR A 57 -4.10 -10.70 -2.35
CA THR A 57 -3.01 -11.21 -1.50
C THR A 57 -3.20 -12.71 -1.24
N PRO A 58 -2.16 -13.45 -0.82
CA PRO A 58 -2.32 -14.83 -0.36
C PRO A 58 -3.32 -14.97 0.80
N GLY A 59 -3.45 -13.92 1.63
CA GLY A 59 -4.46 -13.82 2.69
C GLY A 59 -5.87 -13.45 2.21
N GLY A 60 -6.09 -13.33 0.90
CA GLY A 60 -7.39 -13.06 0.28
C GLY A 60 -7.79 -11.59 0.23
N TRP A 61 -6.88 -10.66 0.51
CA TRP A 61 -7.20 -9.22 0.48
C TRP A 61 -7.19 -8.72 -0.96
N SER A 62 -8.16 -7.89 -1.32
CA SER A 62 -8.19 -7.27 -2.63
C SER A 62 -7.50 -5.92 -2.60
N CYS A 63 -6.50 -5.73 -3.45
CA CYS A 63 -5.69 -4.52 -3.52
C CYS A 63 -5.54 -4.04 -4.97
N GLY A 64 -5.19 -2.77 -5.12
CA GLY A 64 -4.97 -2.19 -6.44
C GLY A 64 -4.19 -0.89 -6.44
N LEU A 65 -3.74 -0.51 -7.63
CA LEU A 65 -2.94 0.67 -7.90
C LEU A 65 -3.45 1.36 -9.17
N ALA A 66 -3.84 2.61 -9.04
CA ALA A 66 -4.12 3.46 -10.19
C ALA A 66 -2.82 4.00 -10.81
N PRO A 67 -2.81 4.26 -12.12
CA PRO A 67 -1.68 4.87 -12.80
C PRO A 67 -1.57 6.37 -12.47
N ASN A 68 -0.45 6.98 -12.87
CA ASN A 68 -0.18 8.42 -12.81
C ASN A 68 -0.24 9.03 -11.39
N GLY A 69 0.24 8.29 -10.38
CA GLY A 69 0.17 8.73 -8.99
C GLY A 69 -1.24 8.77 -8.41
N GLY A 70 -2.18 8.09 -9.06
CA GLY A 70 -3.52 7.89 -8.56
C GLY A 70 -3.55 6.99 -7.31
N PRO A 71 -4.75 6.65 -6.85
CA PRO A 71 -4.92 5.92 -5.60
C PRO A 71 -4.34 4.50 -5.64
N ILE A 72 -3.68 4.13 -4.55
CA ILE A 72 -3.33 2.77 -4.18
C ILE A 72 -4.09 2.37 -2.92
N GLY A 73 -4.33 1.08 -2.73
CA GLY A 73 -5.01 0.64 -1.52
C GLY A 73 -5.49 -0.80 -1.56
N CYS A 74 -6.17 -1.17 -0.48
CA CYS A 74 -6.85 -2.45 -0.32
C CYS A 74 -8.25 -2.23 0.25
N ASP A 75 -9.23 -3.00 -0.21
CA ASP A 75 -10.59 -3.03 0.37
C ASP A 75 -10.64 -3.89 1.63
N MET A 76 -9.63 -3.71 2.48
CA MET A 76 -9.38 -4.41 3.73
C MET A 76 -8.59 -3.47 4.63
N VAL A 77 -8.71 -3.69 5.94
CA VAL A 77 -7.89 -3.02 6.96
C VAL A 77 -7.36 -4.07 7.94
N PRO A 78 -6.19 -3.85 8.56
CA PRO A 78 -5.67 -4.71 9.61
C PRO A 78 -6.56 -4.69 10.86
N ALA A 79 -6.40 -5.70 11.72
CA ALA A 79 -7.22 -5.84 12.93
C ALA A 79 -7.11 -4.67 13.93
N ASP A 80 -6.01 -3.91 13.88
CA ASP A 80 -5.75 -2.76 14.73
C ASP A 80 -6.26 -1.42 14.14
N ALA A 81 -6.86 -1.45 12.95
CA ALA A 81 -7.42 -0.25 12.34
C ALA A 81 -8.62 0.29 13.15
N PRO A 82 -8.88 1.61 13.10
CA PRO A 82 -10.01 2.22 13.80
C PRO A 82 -11.35 1.54 13.45
N PRO A 83 -12.24 1.32 14.43
CA PRO A 83 -13.54 0.72 14.17
C PRO A 83 -14.33 1.48 13.11
N GLY A 84 -15.00 0.73 12.22
CA GLY A 84 -15.81 1.29 11.14
C GLY A 84 -15.03 1.62 9.86
N THR A 85 -13.70 1.48 9.85
CA THR A 85 -12.91 1.54 8.63
C THR A 85 -12.92 0.20 7.89
N ASN A 86 -12.85 0.24 6.56
CA ASN A 86 -12.88 -0.96 5.72
C ASN A 86 -12.03 -0.84 4.45
N GLN A 87 -11.25 0.24 4.33
CA GLN A 87 -10.37 0.46 3.20
C GLN A 87 -9.10 1.18 3.64
N THR A 88 -7.95 0.65 3.23
CA THR A 88 -6.67 1.37 3.26
C THR A 88 -6.49 2.09 1.93
N PHE A 89 -6.03 3.34 2.00
CA PHE A 89 -5.91 4.21 0.85
C PHE A 89 -4.68 5.11 0.97
N ALA A 90 -3.96 5.31 -0.13
CA ALA A 90 -2.95 6.37 -0.28
C ALA A 90 -2.96 6.86 -1.74
N ASP A 91 -2.44 8.05 -1.99
CA ASP A 91 -2.19 8.53 -3.36
C ASP A 91 -0.90 9.36 -3.39
N ALA A 92 -0.56 9.98 -4.52
CA ALA A 92 0.66 10.78 -4.61
C ALA A 92 0.57 12.15 -3.91
N ALA A 93 -0.62 12.61 -3.53
CA ALA A 93 -0.87 13.92 -2.93
C ALA A 93 -1.20 13.85 -1.43
N HIS A 94 -1.65 12.69 -0.95
CA HIS A 94 -2.12 12.50 0.42
C HIS A 94 -1.47 11.28 1.08
N PRO A 95 -1.15 11.38 2.39
CA PRO A 95 -0.60 10.27 3.16
C PRO A 95 -1.55 9.09 3.23
N ALA A 96 -0.99 7.91 3.49
CA ALA A 96 -1.80 6.72 3.67
C ALA A 96 -2.74 6.84 4.88
N GLY A 97 -3.94 6.29 4.74
CA GLY A 97 -4.99 6.37 5.74
C GLY A 97 -5.97 5.20 5.66
N TYR A 98 -6.65 4.95 6.77
CA TYR A 98 -7.84 4.10 6.80
C TYR A 98 -9.08 4.97 6.63
N ARG A 99 -10.03 4.49 5.83
CA ARG A 99 -11.33 5.15 5.66
C ARG A 99 -12.46 4.16 5.66
N GLN A 100 -13.66 4.68 5.92
CA GLN A 100 -14.90 3.99 5.62
C GLN A 100 -15.28 4.32 4.17
N SER A 101 -15.58 3.29 3.38
CA SER A 101 -16.05 3.41 2.02
C SER A 101 -17.19 2.43 1.77
N SER A 102 -18.26 2.87 1.14
CA SER A 102 -19.31 1.98 0.62
C SER A 102 -18.92 1.36 -0.73
N THR A 103 -17.83 1.83 -1.35
CA THR A 103 -17.36 1.36 -2.65
C THR A 103 -16.12 0.49 -2.47
N ALA A 104 -16.18 -0.73 -3.00
CA ALA A 104 -15.04 -1.63 -3.12
C ALA A 104 -14.15 -1.22 -4.30
N THR A 105 -13.32 -0.21 -4.09
CA THR A 105 -12.49 0.42 -5.14
C THR A 105 -11.49 -0.57 -5.74
N PHE A 106 -10.92 -1.44 -4.90
CA PHE A 106 -9.79 -2.30 -5.21
C PHE A 106 -10.18 -3.77 -5.44
N THR A 107 -11.44 -4.14 -5.20
CA THR A 107 -11.95 -5.49 -5.35
C THR A 107 -12.25 -5.82 -6.80
N ARG A 108 -11.46 -6.73 -7.38
CA ARG A 108 -11.68 -7.31 -8.70
C ARG A 108 -11.48 -8.83 -8.64
N ASP A 109 -12.06 -9.53 -9.60
CA ASP A 109 -11.75 -10.94 -9.77
C ASP A 109 -10.48 -11.11 -10.60
N VAL A 110 -9.35 -11.08 -9.90
CA VAL A 110 -7.99 -11.13 -10.42
C VAL A 110 -7.18 -12.15 -9.63
N PRO A 111 -6.05 -12.64 -10.18
CA PRO A 111 -5.25 -13.64 -9.49
C PRO A 111 -4.58 -13.10 -8.23
N VAL A 112 -4.10 -14.05 -7.45
CA VAL A 112 -3.26 -13.80 -6.28
C VAL A 112 -1.86 -13.40 -6.76
N LEU A 113 -1.34 -12.28 -6.23
CA LEU A 113 0.06 -11.91 -6.33
C LEU A 113 0.86 -12.80 -5.37
N PRO A 114 1.79 -13.64 -5.85
CA PRO A 114 2.61 -14.48 -4.98
C PRO A 114 3.46 -13.67 -4.00
N ALA A 115 3.73 -14.25 -2.84
CA ALA A 115 4.73 -13.74 -1.92
C ALA A 115 6.10 -13.65 -2.60
N GLY A 116 6.85 -12.60 -2.28
CA GLY A 116 8.14 -12.30 -2.90
C GLY A 116 8.03 -11.64 -4.28
N GLN A 117 6.84 -11.21 -4.73
CA GLN A 117 6.66 -10.53 -6.01
C GLN A 117 6.02 -9.16 -5.86
N ARG A 118 6.22 -8.31 -6.87
CA ARG A 118 5.62 -6.97 -6.95
C ARG A 118 4.85 -6.71 -8.25
N VAL A 119 3.92 -5.77 -8.15
CA VAL A 119 3.26 -5.10 -9.27
C VAL A 119 3.64 -3.63 -9.27
N GLN A 120 3.71 -3.03 -10.45
CA GLN A 120 4.09 -1.62 -10.61
C GLN A 120 3.38 -0.99 -11.79
N THR A 121 2.93 0.25 -11.57
CA THR A 121 2.37 1.14 -12.59
C THR A 121 3.15 2.46 -12.60
N LEU A 122 2.80 3.39 -13.49
CA LEU A 122 3.44 4.71 -13.50
C LEU A 122 3.10 5.47 -12.21
N GLY A 123 4.08 5.61 -11.32
CA GLY A 123 3.96 6.39 -10.09
C GLY A 123 3.53 5.62 -8.84
N ALA A 124 3.43 4.28 -8.90
CA ALA A 124 3.19 3.47 -7.72
C ALA A 124 3.67 2.02 -7.86
N SER A 125 4.02 1.41 -6.73
CA SER A 125 4.47 0.02 -6.61
C SER A 125 3.80 -0.65 -5.41
N CYS A 126 3.48 -1.94 -5.52
CA CYS A 126 3.07 -2.78 -4.40
C CYS A 126 3.76 -4.14 -4.49
N ALA A 127 4.18 -4.69 -3.35
CA ALA A 127 4.73 -6.02 -3.23
C ALA A 127 4.06 -6.81 -2.12
N ILE A 128 4.16 -8.14 -2.20
CA ILE A 128 3.86 -9.05 -1.10
C ILE A 128 5.20 -9.57 -0.58
N ASP A 129 5.48 -9.37 0.71
CA ASP A 129 6.67 -9.97 1.32
C ASP A 129 6.49 -11.46 1.60
N ASP A 130 7.56 -12.14 2.04
CA ASP A 130 7.55 -13.57 2.31
C ASP A 130 6.62 -13.97 3.48
N THR A 131 6.20 -13.01 4.31
CA THR A 131 5.23 -13.21 5.40
C THR A 131 3.79 -13.03 4.93
N GLY A 132 3.57 -12.56 3.70
CA GLY A 132 2.27 -12.25 3.14
C GLY A 132 1.79 -10.83 3.43
N ALA A 133 2.65 -9.96 3.99
CA ALA A 133 2.30 -8.56 4.22
C ALA A 133 2.36 -7.78 2.90
N VAL A 134 1.44 -6.83 2.75
CA VAL A 134 1.32 -5.96 1.58
C VAL A 134 2.12 -4.70 1.84
N HIS A 135 3.09 -4.42 0.99
CA HIS A 135 3.87 -3.18 1.02
C HIS A 135 3.51 -2.38 -0.22
N CYS A 136 3.03 -1.15 -0.05
CA CYS A 136 2.69 -0.30 -1.19
C CYS A 136 3.24 1.10 -0.99
N GLN A 137 3.66 1.72 -2.10
CA GLN A 137 4.22 3.06 -2.10
C GLN A 137 3.83 3.81 -3.38
N THR A 138 3.59 5.12 -3.22
CA THR A 138 3.39 6.07 -4.31
C THR A 138 4.65 6.91 -4.54
N GLN A 139 4.76 7.51 -5.72
CA GLN A 139 5.80 8.49 -6.05
C GLN A 139 5.77 9.73 -5.12
N GLY A 140 4.66 9.97 -4.42
CA GLY A 140 4.50 11.06 -3.45
C GLY A 140 5.21 10.85 -2.10
N ASN A 141 5.95 9.75 -1.93
CA ASN A 141 6.48 9.31 -0.64
C ASN A 141 5.41 8.94 0.39
N HIS A 142 4.25 8.48 -0.08
CA HIS A 142 3.20 7.95 0.77
C HIS A 142 3.07 6.45 0.54
N GLY A 143 2.65 5.73 1.56
CA GLY A 143 2.63 4.28 1.48
C GLY A 143 2.19 3.62 2.75
N PHE A 144 2.14 2.30 2.69
CA PHE A 144 1.74 1.50 3.81
C PHE A 144 2.35 0.11 3.76
N ILE A 145 2.48 -0.49 4.94
CA ILE A 145 2.71 -1.91 5.13
C ILE A 145 1.51 -2.46 5.88
N LEU A 146 0.84 -3.46 5.33
CA LEU A 146 -0.30 -4.11 5.98
C LEU A 146 -0.06 -5.60 6.16
N SER A 147 -0.24 -6.05 7.38
CA SER A 147 -0.39 -7.47 7.74
C SER A 147 -1.79 -7.70 8.29
N ALA A 148 -2.18 -8.95 8.54
CA ALA A 148 -3.50 -9.25 9.08
C ALA A 148 -3.80 -8.53 10.41
N GLY A 149 -2.78 -8.36 11.26
CA GLY A 149 -2.92 -7.81 12.61
C GLY A 149 -2.51 -6.35 12.78
N HIS A 150 -1.71 -5.81 11.86
CA HIS A 150 -1.09 -4.49 12.04
C HIS A 150 -0.85 -3.80 10.71
N GLY A 151 -0.99 -2.47 10.70
CA GLY A 151 -0.57 -1.64 9.58
C GLY A 151 0.25 -0.42 9.97
N VAL A 152 1.28 -0.15 9.17
CA VAL A 152 2.14 1.04 9.25
C VAL A 152 1.81 1.94 8.06
N LEU A 153 1.51 3.21 8.31
CA LEU A 153 1.08 4.18 7.29
C LEU A 153 2.01 5.39 7.29
N TRP A 154 2.30 5.94 6.10
CA TRP A 154 3.06 7.18 5.92
C TRP A 154 2.66 7.97 4.66
#